data_AF-A0A353CB88-F1
#
_entry.id   AF-A0A353CB88-F1
#
_cell.length_a   1.000
_cell.length_b   1.000
_cell.length_c   1.000
_cell.angle_alpha   90.00
_cell.angle_beta   90.00
_cell.angle_gamma   90.00
#
_symmetry.space_group_name_H-M   'P 1'
#
loop_
_entity.id
_entity.type
_entity.pdbx_description
1 polymer ?
#
loop_
_entity_poly.entity_id
_entity_poly.type
_entity_poly.pdbx_seq_one_letter_code
_entity_poly.pdbx_strand_id
1 'polypeptide(L)' 'MPSSHIASYFNLFFSTKDRIRMIGPEWESRLHSYLGGIVKGSEAVPLEIGGIEDHVHLLVSLRSKHRLDYLL' A
#
# COMPACT_ATOMS: atom_id res chain seq x y z
N MET A 1 23.28 -15.66 -20.31
CA MET A 1 22.64 -14.34 -20.09
C MET A 1 22.11 -14.32 -18.67
N PRO A 2 22.46 -13.35 -17.83
CA PRO A 2 21.87 -13.25 -16.50
C PRO A 2 20.40 -12.81 -16.62
N SER A 3 19.51 -13.50 -15.91
CA SER A 3 18.09 -13.17 -15.79
C SER A 3 17.63 -13.33 -14.34
N SER A 4 16.71 -12.47 -13.90
CA SER A 4 16.14 -12.53 -12.56
C SER A 4 14.66 -12.86 -12.66
N HIS A 5 14.24 -13.92 -11.96
CA HIS A 5 12.84 -14.33 -11.84
C HIS A 5 12.43 -14.10 -10.39
N ILE A 6 11.70 -13.02 -10.14
CA ILE A 6 11.37 -12.57 -8.80
C ILE A 6 9.86 -12.29 -8.74
N ALA A 7 9.23 -12.76 -7.68
CA ALA A 7 7.89 -12.37 -7.28
C ALA A 7 7.98 -11.85 -5.84
N SER A 8 7.77 -10.54 -5.66
CA SER A 8 7.92 -9.89 -4.36
C SER A 8 6.61 -9.24 -3.96
N TYR A 9 5.96 -9.84 -2.96
CA TYR A 9 4.69 -9.37 -2.42
C TYR A 9 4.89 -8.90 -0.99
N PHE A 10 4.37 -7.72 -0.67
CA PHE A 10 4.51 -7.10 0.64
C PHE A 10 3.14 -6.69 1.18
N ASN A 11 2.90 -6.98 2.45
CA ASN A 11 1.78 -6.46 3.21
C ASN A 11 2.27 -5.27 4.04
N LEU A 12 1.80 -4.06 3.72
CA LEU A 12 2.12 -2.83 4.43
C LEU A 12 0.95 -2.45 5.33
N PHE A 13 1.24 -2.00 6.54
CA PHE A 13 0.25 -1.57 7.52
C PHE A 13 0.60 -0.18 8.02
N PHE A 14 -0.34 0.75 7.92
CA PHE A 14 -0.20 2.10 8.45
C PHE A 14 -1.36 2.41 9.38
N SER A 15 -1.05 2.81 10.61
CA SER A 15 -2.06 3.26 11.57
C SER A 15 -2.25 4.77 11.47
N THR A 16 -3.45 5.23 11.82
CA THR A 16 -3.69 6.64 12.14
C THR A 16 -2.82 7.05 13.33
N LYS A 17 -2.59 8.35 13.46
CA LYS A 17 -1.86 8.89 14.60
C LYS A 17 -2.53 8.47 15.90
N ASP A 18 -1.74 7.90 16.81
CA ASP A 18 -2.19 7.38 18.11
C ASP A 18 -3.33 6.33 18.01
N ARG A 19 -3.52 5.70 16.85
CA ARG A 19 -4.62 4.76 16.56
C ARG A 19 -6.01 5.34 16.81
N ILE A 20 -6.16 6.65 16.63
CA ILE A 20 -7.46 7.30 16.72
C ILE A 20 -8.32 6.85 15.53
N ARG A 21 -9.57 6.48 15.80
CA ARG A 21 -10.55 6.05 14.79
C ARG A 21 -10.99 7.24 13.92
N MET A 22 -10.15 7.60 12.95
CA MET A 22 -10.33 8.78 12.09
C MET A 22 -10.87 8.41 10.71
N ILE A 23 -10.64 7.18 10.24
CA ILE A 23 -11.07 6.73 8.91
C ILE A 23 -12.58 6.47 8.98
N GLY A 24 -13.34 7.42 8.41
CA GLY A 24 -14.80 7.38 8.38
C GLY A 24 -15.32 6.71 7.10
N PRO A 25 -16.48 6.04 7.16
CA PRO A 25 -17.07 5.36 6.01
C PRO A 25 -17.33 6.29 4.81
N GLU A 26 -17.52 7.60 5.07
CA GLU A 26 -17.77 8.61 4.05
C GLU A 26 -16.56 8.90 3.15
N TRP A 27 -15.34 8.59 3.60
CA TRP A 27 -14.12 8.88 2.84
C TRP A 27 -13.14 7.70 2.72
N GLU A 28 -13.41 6.57 3.38
CA GLU A 28 -12.63 5.33 3.30
C GLU A 28 -12.36 4.89 1.86
N SER A 29 -13.40 4.82 1.02
CA SER A 29 -13.24 4.42 -0.39
C SER A 29 -12.32 5.37 -1.18
N ARG A 30 -12.38 6.67 -0.87
CA ARG A 30 -11.50 7.67 -1.47
C ARG A 30 -10.07 7.53 -0.98
N LEU A 31 -9.85 7.23 0.31
CA LEU A 31 -8.53 6.92 0.87
C LEU A 31 -7.91 5.72 0.17
N HIS A 32 -8.65 4.60 0.05
CA HIS A 32 -8.15 3.40 -0.61
C HIS A 32 -7.79 3.66 -2.07
N SER A 33 -8.63 4.42 -2.79
CA SER A 33 -8.36 4.82 -4.16
C SER A 33 -7.11 5.70 -4.28
N TYR A 34 -6.93 6.64 -3.34
CA TYR A 34 -5.76 7.52 -3.29
C TYR A 34 -4.46 6.74 -3.05
N LEU A 35 -4.47 5.84 -2.07
CA LEU A 35 -3.34 4.94 -1.78
C LEU A 35 -3.01 4.05 -2.99
N GLY A 36 -4.03 3.52 -3.68
CA GLY A 36 -3.85 2.77 -4.91
C GLY A 36 -3.21 3.61 -6.02
N GLY A 37 -3.55 4.89 -6.10
CA GLY A 37 -2.90 5.86 -6.98
C GLY A 37 -1.42 6.04 -6.67
N ILE A 38 -1.05 6.17 -5.38
CA ILE A 38 0.34 6.29 -4.94
C ILE A 38 1.15 5.05 -5.33
N VAL A 39 0.63 3.84 -5.06
CA VAL A 39 1.31 2.59 -5.40
C VAL A 39 1.54 2.49 -6.91
N LYS A 40 0.53 2.80 -7.72
CA LYS A 40 0.64 2.81 -9.19
C LYS A 40 1.65 3.85 -9.69
N GLY A 41 1.61 5.06 -9.15
CA GLY A 41 2.54 6.13 -9.46
C GLY A 41 3.99 5.79 -9.10
N SER A 42 4.17 4.92 -8.11
CA SER A 42 5.48 4.40 -7.68
C SER A 42 5.93 3.19 -8.51
N GLU A 43 5.31 2.91 -9.66
CA GLU A 43 5.66 1.78 -10.53
C GLU A 43 5.46 0.38 -9.90
N ALA A 44 4.69 0.31 -8.81
CA ALA A 44 4.27 -0.91 -8.13
C ALA A 44 2.80 -1.27 -8.47
N VAL A 45 2.38 -2.49 -8.09
CA VAL A 45 1.01 -2.95 -8.35
C VAL A 45 0.27 -3.12 -7.02
N PRO A 46 -0.80 -2.33 -6.76
CA PRO A 46 -1.68 -2.59 -5.63
C PRO A 46 -2.57 -3.79 -5.98
N LEU A 47 -2.47 -4.86 -5.18
CA LEU A 47 -3.27 -6.08 -5.33
C LEU A 47 -4.54 -5.99 -4.49
N GLU A 48 -4.40 -5.51 -3.25
CA GLU A 48 -5.51 -5.31 -2.33
C GLU A 48 -5.24 -4.11 -1.43
N ILE A 49 -6.28 -3.32 -1.16
CA ILE A 49 -6.24 -2.19 -0.23
C ILE A 49 -7.53 -2.22 0.58
N GLY A 50 -7.39 -2.08 1.88
CA GLY A 50 -8.51 -1.99 2.81
C GLY A 50 -8.06 -1.36 4.13
N GLY A 51 -8.85 -1.57 5.17
CA GLY A 51 -8.54 -1.07 6.50
C GLY A 51 -9.76 -1.10 7.40
N ILE A 52 -9.60 -0.51 8.58
CA ILE A 52 -10.69 -0.15 9.49
C ILE A 52 -10.43 1.27 10.00
N GLU A 53 -11.18 1.73 11.00
CA GLU A 53 -11.24 3.15 11.32
C GLU A 53 -9.91 3.74 11.83
N ASP A 54 -8.97 2.91 12.29
CA ASP A 54 -7.66 3.33 12.83
C ASP A 54 -6.44 2.87 12.01
N HIS A 55 -6.61 2.14 10.90
CA HIS A 55 -5.48 1.71 10.06
C HIS A 55 -5.88 1.25 8.66
N VAL A 56 -4.90 1.21 7.77
CA VAL A 56 -5.01 0.63 6.44
C VAL A 56 -4.02 -0.52 6.24
N HIS A 57 -4.41 -1.49 5.42
CA HIS A 57 -3.54 -2.56 4.92
C HIS A 57 -3.42 -2.49 3.39
N LEU A 58 -2.22 -2.76 2.88
CA LEU A 58 -1.94 -2.75 1.44
C LEU A 58 -1.15 -4.00 1.10
N LEU A 59 -1.72 -4.85 0.25
CA LEU A 59 -0.98 -5.91 -0.42
C LEU A 59 -0.47 -5.36 -1.76
N VAL A 60 0.85 -5.28 -1.91
CA VAL A 60 1.49 -4.73 -3.12
C VAL A 60 2.50 -5.71 -3.71
N SER A 61 2.61 -5.71 -5.04
CA SER A 61 3.69 -6.36 -5.76
C SER A 61 4.75 -5.33 -6.16
N LEU A 62 6.00 -5.59 -5.76
CA LEU A 62 7.15 -4.73 -6.02
C LEU A 62 8.11 -5.39 -7.03
N ARG A 63 8.68 -4.55 -7.90
CA ARG A 63 9.81 -4.96 -8.76
C ARG A 63 11.13 -4.97 -7.97
N SER A 64 12.11 -5.73 -8.44
CA SER A 64 13.45 -5.86 -7.83
C SER A 64 14.22 -4.55 -7.61
N LYS A 65 13.87 -3.50 -8.36
CA LYS A 65 14.47 -2.16 -8.23
C LYS A 65 13.88 -1.30 -7.11
N HIS A 66 12.73 -1.70 -6.54
CA HIS A 66 12.10 -0.92 -5.48
C HIS A 66 12.87 -1.09 -4.19
N ARG A 67 12.93 0.00 -3.42
CA ARG A 67 13.34 -0.05 -2.03
C ARG A 67 12.12 0.24 -1.16
N LEU A 68 12.02 -0.47 -0.05
CA LEU A 68 10.85 -0.39 0.82
C LEU A 68 10.71 0.98 1.47
N ASP A 69 11.82 1.65 1.77
CA ASP A 69 11.87 2.97 2.41
C ASP A 69 11.29 4.10 1.55
N TYR A 70 11.15 3.92 0.23
CA TYR A 70 10.43 4.88 -0.61
C TYR A 70 8.91 4.79 -0.48
N LEU A 71 8.39 3.73 0.14
CA LEU A 71 6.96 3.51 0.38
C LEU A 71 6.56 3.76 1.84
N LEU A 72 7.51 4.16 2.70
CA LEU A 72 7.34 4.44 4.13
C LEU A 72 7.57 5.94 4.41
#